data_AF-A0A4Y8D8Z4-F1
#
_entry.id   AF-A0A4Y8D8Z4-F1
#
_cell.length_a   1.000
_cell.length_b   1.000
_cell.length_c   1.000
_cell.angle_alpha   90.00
_cell.angle_beta   90.00
_cell.angle_gamma   90.00
#
_symmetry.space_group_name_H-M   'P 1'
#
loop_
_entity.id
_entity.type
_entity.pdbx_description
1 polymer ?
#
loop_
_entity_poly.entity_id
_entity_poly.type
_entity_poly.pdbx_seq_one_letter_code
_entity_poly.pdbx_strand_id
1 'polypeptide(L)'
;MPQVTLDYCTVQAAAANLSTVETEVNDGTLAASNVACTTAEDCLAGANKSYTTPEGLYDLSKDFIFVTYNYRDGIAGIANGPTFTHEGSAANAAVRDTEQAYKWTRKYIIAFGGDPDNIVALAFSAGSSQTLDQITRYGRNAEQLFARAYLTSPGTVPGAGHRQAEAFWQNVSTTVGCSGGSLDCMRAVSYTTLNTAVNDVISLYSYTLQPRVDGDIISDTFITHELHEKNSDVTSGINSTADVADKILMYFPGITDTIVNEILALYPETDYTSPGLRFSEIEQSFELTSHNLALTNGLHNQTWNAMVALGEATHGNDQDYYWYSTYALSGGIQTNPVSVTTARIMQKYLLSFALTGNPNTLWPNDKMEWPLYNTSTNGVGIVFNTSMYLQAGSLANAKSRFWNKALWY
;
A
#
# COMPACT_ATOMS: atom_id res chain seq x y z
N MET A 1 11.93 -4.37 30.15
CA MET A 1 10.58 -4.10 29.62
C MET A 1 10.50 -4.78 28.28
N PRO A 2 9.42 -5.48 27.92
CA PRO A 2 9.33 -6.13 26.62
C PRO A 2 9.29 -5.06 25.52
N GLN A 3 9.95 -5.33 24.39
CA GLN A 3 10.12 -4.37 23.29
C GLN A 3 8.91 -4.39 22.34
N VAL A 4 8.61 -3.25 21.70
CA VAL A 4 7.57 -3.15 20.66
C VAL A 4 8.05 -3.81 19.38
N THR A 5 7.18 -4.47 18.62
CA THR A 5 7.53 -5.02 17.32
C THR A 5 6.98 -4.16 16.19
N LEU A 6 7.87 -3.68 15.32
CA LEU A 6 7.56 -3.09 14.02
C LEU A 6 7.54 -4.21 12.99
N ASP A 7 6.35 -4.63 12.55
CA ASP A 7 6.22 -5.60 11.47
C ASP A 7 6.06 -4.83 10.16
N TYR A 8 7.08 -4.92 9.30
CA TYR A 8 7.18 -4.21 8.03
C TYR A 8 7.11 -5.18 6.87
N CYS A 9 6.03 -5.08 6.10
CA CYS A 9 5.81 -5.92 4.95
C CYS A 9 6.96 -5.71 3.94
N THR A 10 7.59 -6.78 3.45
CA THR A 10 8.56 -6.77 2.35
C THR A 10 8.10 -7.66 1.20
N VAL A 11 8.37 -7.30 -0.05
CA VAL A 11 8.09 -8.17 -1.21
C VAL A 11 9.38 -8.77 -1.74
N GLN A 12 9.37 -10.10 -1.87
CA GLN A 12 10.31 -10.82 -2.68
C GLN A 12 9.51 -11.84 -3.49
N ALA A 13 9.38 -11.58 -4.80
CA ALA A 13 8.77 -12.53 -5.72
C ALA A 13 9.48 -13.89 -5.58
N ALA A 14 8.69 -14.96 -5.49
CA ALA A 14 9.18 -16.31 -5.27
C ALA A 14 10.16 -16.74 -6.38
N ALA A 15 11.46 -16.58 -6.15
CA ALA A 15 12.47 -17.31 -6.90
C ALA A 15 12.38 -18.78 -6.49
N ALA A 16 12.43 -19.68 -7.47
CA ALA A 16 12.22 -21.12 -7.33
C ALA A 16 13.25 -21.88 -6.46
N ASN A 17 14.05 -21.20 -5.64
CA ASN A 17 15.09 -21.78 -4.78
C ASN A 17 15.42 -20.87 -3.59
N LEU A 18 14.49 -20.67 -2.64
CA LEU A 18 14.83 -20.11 -1.33
C LEU A 18 14.75 -21.19 -0.25
N SER A 19 15.88 -21.42 0.42
CA SER A 19 15.97 -22.27 1.60
C SER A 19 15.21 -21.67 2.78
N THR A 20 14.71 -22.55 3.63
CA THR A 20 13.98 -22.31 4.89
C THR A 20 14.51 -21.16 5.74
N VAL A 21 13.59 -20.31 6.23
CA VAL A 21 13.67 -19.45 7.43
C VAL A 21 15.07 -18.86 7.68
N GLU A 22 15.32 -17.66 7.16
CA GLU A 22 16.46 -16.87 7.60
C GLU A 22 16.14 -16.22 8.95
N THR A 23 16.67 -16.78 10.03
CA THR A 23 16.94 -16.00 11.25
C THR A 23 18.23 -15.21 11.01
N GLU A 24 18.12 -13.99 10.50
CA GLU A 24 19.29 -13.13 10.28
C GLU A 24 19.71 -12.50 11.62
N VAL A 25 20.76 -13.06 12.23
CA VAL A 25 21.53 -12.34 13.26
C VAL A 25 22.47 -11.40 12.51
N ASN A 26 22.32 -10.10 12.73
CA ASN A 26 23.09 -9.04 12.07
C ASN A 26 24.61 -9.22 12.28
N ASP A 27 25.29 -9.79 11.29
CA ASP A 27 26.76 -9.92 11.21
C ASP A 27 27.41 -8.92 10.24
N GLY A 28 26.61 -7.98 9.71
CA GLY A 28 27.07 -6.97 8.77
C GLY A 28 27.15 -7.44 7.31
N THR A 29 26.59 -8.60 6.96
CA THR A 29 26.52 -9.06 5.56
C THR A 29 25.09 -9.43 5.16
N LEU A 30 24.42 -8.57 4.39
CA LEU A 30 23.14 -8.90 3.72
C LEU A 30 23.40 -9.13 2.23
N ALA A 31 22.89 -10.24 1.69
CA ALA A 31 22.93 -10.52 0.27
C ALA A 31 21.87 -9.67 -0.46
N ALA A 32 22.32 -8.77 -1.33
CA ALA A 32 21.44 -7.95 -2.15
C ALA A 32 20.70 -8.80 -3.20
N SER A 33 19.37 -8.71 -3.24
CA SER A 33 18.60 -9.15 -4.41
C SER A 33 17.95 -7.94 -5.08
N ASN A 34 18.44 -7.62 -6.28
CA ASN A 34 18.00 -6.48 -7.08
C ASN A 34 16.62 -6.74 -7.70
N VAL A 35 15.62 -5.94 -7.30
CA VAL A 35 14.41 -5.68 -8.10
C VAL A 35 14.21 -4.17 -8.04
N ALA A 36 14.42 -3.50 -9.19
CA ALA A 36 14.25 -2.06 -9.34
C ALA A 36 12.80 -1.77 -9.72
N CYS A 37 12.17 -0.82 -9.03
CA CYS A 37 10.81 -0.39 -9.32
C CYS A 37 10.76 0.46 -10.59
N THR A 38 10.23 -0.08 -11.67
CA THR A 38 10.14 0.58 -12.99
C THR A 38 8.74 0.51 -13.61
N THR A 39 7.80 -0.22 -13.01
CA THR A 39 6.42 -0.37 -13.50
C THR A 39 5.39 -0.33 -12.36
N ALA A 40 4.10 -0.11 -12.69
CA ALA A 40 3.00 -0.12 -11.72
C ALA A 40 2.84 -1.46 -10.98
N GLU A 41 3.36 -2.55 -11.54
CA GLU A 41 3.44 -3.87 -10.91
C GLU A 41 4.55 -3.90 -9.82
N ASP A 42 5.63 -3.15 -9.99
CA ASP A 42 6.67 -3.00 -8.97
C ASP A 42 6.22 -2.17 -7.76
N CYS A 43 5.15 -1.38 -7.89
CA CYS A 43 4.57 -0.61 -6.77
C CYS A 43 3.71 -1.47 -5.85
N LEU A 44 3.21 -2.62 -6.34
CA LEU A 44 2.62 -3.64 -5.48
C LEU A 44 3.71 -4.40 -4.70
N ALA A 45 4.96 -4.39 -5.19
CA ALA A 45 6.15 -4.98 -4.56
C ALA A 45 6.72 -4.17 -3.36
N GLY A 46 5.84 -3.51 -2.59
CA GLY A 46 6.18 -2.64 -1.47
C GLY A 46 7.13 -3.29 -0.46
N ALA A 47 8.37 -2.80 -0.51
CA ALA A 47 9.56 -3.09 0.30
C ALA A 47 10.37 -4.33 -0.09
N ASN A 48 11.33 -4.12 -0.99
CA ASN A 48 12.48 -5.01 -1.08
C ASN A 48 13.40 -4.76 0.15
N LYS A 49 13.87 -5.84 0.81
CA LYS A 49 14.83 -5.80 1.92
C LYS A 49 16.12 -5.01 1.60
N SER A 50 16.40 -4.78 0.33
CA SER A 50 17.55 -4.01 -0.15
C SER A 50 17.39 -2.48 -0.06
N TYR A 51 16.17 -1.96 0.15
CA TYR A 51 15.88 -0.51 0.12
C TYR A 51 15.30 0.05 1.42
N THR A 52 14.87 -0.81 2.35
CA THR A 52 14.14 -0.40 3.55
C THR A 52 14.77 -1.06 4.76
N THR A 53 15.54 -0.29 5.52
CA THR A 53 16.31 -0.83 6.64
C THR A 53 16.09 -0.01 7.91
N PRO A 54 15.91 -0.66 9.08
CA PRO A 54 15.64 0.03 10.35
C PRO A 54 16.85 0.73 10.95
N GLU A 55 18.02 0.69 10.33
CA GLU A 55 19.30 1.15 10.89
C GLU A 55 19.25 2.61 11.32
N GLY A 56 18.63 3.46 10.50
CA GLY A 56 18.43 4.87 10.84
C GLY A 56 17.49 5.09 12.02
N LEU A 57 16.55 4.18 12.27
CA LEU A 57 15.66 4.20 13.43
C LEU A 57 16.40 3.79 14.72
N TYR A 58 17.37 2.88 14.62
CA TYR A 58 18.18 2.46 15.77
C TYR A 58 19.09 3.55 16.33
N ASP A 59 19.37 4.61 15.57
CA ASP A 59 20.03 5.82 16.06
C ASP A 59 19.15 6.60 17.06
N LEU A 60 17.81 6.48 16.93
CA LEU A 60 16.84 7.18 17.78
C LEU A 60 16.42 6.34 18.98
N SER A 61 16.18 5.04 18.79
CA SER A 61 15.81 4.12 19.87
C SER A 61 16.18 2.69 19.53
N LYS A 62 16.54 1.89 20.53
CA LYS A 62 16.77 0.44 20.40
C LYS A 62 15.68 -0.40 21.05
N ASP A 63 14.58 0.24 21.47
CA ASP A 63 13.50 -0.38 22.26
C ASP A 63 12.41 -1.03 21.39
N PHE A 64 12.77 -1.43 20.17
CA PHE A 64 11.87 -2.12 19.25
C PHE A 64 12.58 -3.27 18.53
N ILE A 65 11.79 -4.23 18.06
CA ILE A 65 12.19 -5.31 17.16
C ILE A 65 11.59 -5.02 15.79
N PHE A 66 12.41 -5.09 14.74
CA PHE A 66 11.94 -4.97 13.37
C PHE A 66 11.77 -6.36 12.75
N VAL A 67 10.57 -6.66 12.27
CA VAL A 67 10.23 -7.90 11.59
C VAL A 67 9.89 -7.57 10.16
N THR A 68 10.37 -8.37 9.21
CA THR A 68 9.94 -8.30 7.81
C THR A 68 9.56 -9.69 7.34
N TYR A 69 8.59 -9.76 6.44
CA TYR A 69 8.12 -11.00 5.83
C TYR A 69 7.88 -10.81 4.34
N ASN A 70 7.92 -11.91 3.61
CA ASN A 70 7.55 -11.97 2.20
C ASN A 70 6.12 -12.54 2.07
N TYR A 71 5.37 -12.06 1.09
CA TYR A 71 4.10 -12.64 0.66
C TYR A 71 4.15 -12.94 -0.84
N ARG A 72 3.35 -13.92 -1.30
CA ARG A 72 3.27 -14.22 -2.74
C ARG A 72 2.59 -13.07 -3.47
N ASP A 73 3.15 -12.66 -4.61
CA ASP A 73 2.60 -11.59 -5.45
C ASP A 73 2.29 -12.10 -6.88
N GLY A 74 1.80 -11.21 -7.74
CA GLY A 74 1.44 -11.50 -9.11
C GLY A 74 0.36 -12.59 -9.19
N ILE A 75 0.41 -13.41 -10.25
CA ILE A 75 -0.52 -14.52 -10.42
C ILE A 75 -0.39 -15.60 -9.33
N ALA A 76 0.76 -15.69 -8.65
CA ALA A 76 0.95 -16.67 -7.56
C ALA A 76 0.28 -16.22 -6.24
N GLY A 77 0.13 -14.90 -6.04
CA GLY A 77 -0.45 -14.29 -4.86
C GLY A 77 -1.90 -13.84 -5.00
N ILE A 78 -2.24 -13.38 -6.21
CA ILE A 78 -3.43 -12.56 -6.45
C ILE A 78 -4.31 -13.17 -7.57
N ALA A 79 -4.01 -14.39 -8.02
CA ALA A 79 -4.92 -15.14 -8.89
C ALA A 79 -6.30 -15.30 -8.24
N ASN A 80 -7.31 -15.06 -9.07
CA ASN A 80 -8.71 -15.00 -8.67
C ASN A 80 -9.57 -15.39 -9.88
N GLY A 81 -10.79 -15.85 -9.62
CA GLY A 81 -11.77 -16.20 -10.66
C GLY A 81 -12.66 -17.38 -10.25
N PRO A 82 -13.92 -17.44 -10.73
CA PRO A 82 -14.78 -18.60 -10.58
C PRO A 82 -14.12 -19.92 -10.96
N THR A 83 -13.39 -19.99 -12.08
CA THR A 83 -12.72 -21.24 -12.49
C THR A 83 -11.59 -21.60 -11.54
N PHE A 84 -10.74 -20.62 -11.19
CA PHE A 84 -9.62 -20.80 -10.27
C PHE A 84 -10.09 -21.33 -8.89
N THR A 85 -11.18 -20.77 -8.37
CA THR A 85 -11.78 -21.19 -7.10
C THR A 85 -12.53 -22.51 -7.19
N HIS A 86 -13.23 -22.77 -8.31
CA HIS A 86 -13.90 -24.06 -8.57
C HIS A 86 -12.92 -25.24 -8.64
N GLU A 87 -11.73 -25.04 -9.20
CA GLU A 87 -10.64 -26.02 -9.22
C GLU A 87 -10.00 -26.27 -7.83
N GLY A 88 -10.53 -25.62 -6.77
CA GLY A 88 -10.12 -25.83 -5.38
C GLY A 88 -8.96 -24.95 -4.91
N SER A 89 -8.60 -23.91 -5.66
CA SER A 89 -7.60 -22.94 -5.20
C SER A 89 -8.21 -21.87 -4.29
N ALA A 90 -7.42 -21.37 -3.35
CA ALA A 90 -7.80 -20.25 -2.50
C ALA A 90 -7.43 -18.92 -3.17
N ALA A 91 -8.40 -18.02 -3.27
CA ALA A 91 -8.22 -16.63 -3.63
C ALA A 91 -7.33 -15.87 -2.61
N ASN A 92 -6.75 -14.75 -3.05
CA ASN A 92 -6.02 -13.80 -2.19
C ASN A 92 -4.90 -14.43 -1.36
N ALA A 93 -4.10 -15.29 -1.99
CA ALA A 93 -2.96 -15.92 -1.36
C ALA A 93 -2.01 -14.90 -0.71
N ALA A 94 -1.78 -13.73 -1.32
CA ALA A 94 -1.01 -12.63 -0.73
C ALA A 94 -1.54 -12.19 0.64
N VAL A 95 -2.85 -11.94 0.73
CA VAL A 95 -3.52 -11.50 1.98
C VAL A 95 -3.47 -12.60 3.03
N ARG A 96 -3.57 -13.86 2.61
CA ARG A 96 -3.45 -15.03 3.50
C ARG A 96 -2.02 -15.23 4.00
N ASP A 97 -1.02 -14.97 3.16
CA ASP A 97 0.39 -14.99 3.55
C ASP A 97 0.67 -13.90 4.59
N THR A 98 0.13 -12.69 4.37
CA THR A 98 0.17 -11.58 5.34
C THR A 98 -0.50 -11.95 6.67
N GLU A 99 -1.69 -12.59 6.65
CA GLU A 99 -2.33 -13.08 7.88
C GLU A 99 -1.43 -14.08 8.62
N GLN A 100 -0.80 -14.99 7.87
CA GLN A 100 0.07 -16.02 8.44
C GLN A 100 1.36 -15.43 9.00
N ALA A 101 1.90 -14.37 8.40
CA ALA A 101 3.05 -13.64 8.90
C ALA A 101 2.72 -12.99 10.25
N TYR A 102 1.61 -12.25 10.36
CA TYR A 102 1.20 -11.67 11.65
C TYR A 102 0.93 -12.73 12.72
N LYS A 103 0.32 -13.88 12.35
CA LYS A 103 0.16 -15.02 13.27
C LYS A 103 1.51 -15.58 13.73
N TRP A 104 2.49 -15.67 12.84
CA TRP A 104 3.84 -16.12 13.17
C TRP A 104 4.51 -15.13 14.12
N THR A 105 4.50 -13.83 13.80
CA THR A 105 5.06 -12.77 14.64
C THR A 105 4.45 -12.83 16.04
N ARG A 106 3.11 -12.75 16.15
CA ARG A 106 2.41 -12.84 17.44
C ARG A 106 2.73 -14.10 18.23
N LYS A 107 2.93 -15.23 17.57
CA LYS A 107 3.24 -16.49 18.25
C LYS A 107 4.69 -16.58 18.75
N TYR A 108 5.65 -16.04 17.99
CA TYR A 108 7.07 -16.31 18.23
C TYR A 108 7.89 -15.11 18.70
N ILE A 109 7.36 -13.88 18.59
CA ILE A 109 8.14 -12.67 18.89
C ILE A 109 8.64 -12.58 20.33
N ILE A 110 7.96 -13.25 21.26
CA ILE A 110 8.42 -13.40 22.65
C ILE A 110 9.79 -14.06 22.76
N ALA A 111 10.13 -14.98 21.84
CA ALA A 111 11.45 -15.62 21.80
C ALA A 111 12.57 -14.65 21.39
N PHE A 112 12.22 -13.54 20.73
CA PHE A 112 13.13 -12.47 20.35
C PHE A 112 13.12 -11.30 21.34
N GLY A 113 12.35 -11.39 22.43
CA GLY A 113 12.23 -10.35 23.47
C GLY A 113 11.11 -9.33 23.23
N GLY A 114 10.26 -9.55 22.22
CA GLY A 114 9.15 -8.66 21.90
C GLY A 114 7.87 -9.00 22.68
N ASP A 115 6.94 -8.04 22.67
CA ASP A 115 5.61 -8.20 23.25
C ASP A 115 4.59 -8.63 22.17
N PRO A 116 4.04 -9.86 22.23
CA PRO A 116 3.08 -10.34 21.25
C PRO A 116 1.74 -9.57 21.27
N ASP A 117 1.43 -8.86 22.35
CA ASP A 117 0.24 -8.03 22.46
C ASP A 117 0.49 -6.57 22.02
N ASN A 118 1.73 -6.24 21.64
CA ASN A 118 2.15 -4.90 21.27
C ASN A 118 2.86 -4.85 19.91
N ILE A 119 2.27 -5.52 18.93
CA ILE A 119 2.70 -5.46 17.53
C ILE A 119 2.11 -4.21 16.87
N VAL A 120 2.95 -3.48 16.14
CA VAL A 120 2.58 -2.34 15.31
C VAL A 120 2.82 -2.71 13.85
N ALA A 121 1.74 -2.80 13.08
CA ALA A 121 1.81 -2.99 11.64
C ALA A 121 2.30 -1.70 10.99
N LEU A 122 3.48 -1.72 10.38
CA LEU A 122 4.02 -0.63 9.57
C LEU A 122 3.99 -1.09 8.12
N ALA A 123 3.36 -0.32 7.26
CA ALA A 123 3.20 -0.75 5.88
C ALA A 123 3.21 0.43 4.92
N PHE A 124 3.55 0.12 3.66
CA PHE A 124 3.56 1.05 2.54
C PHE A 124 2.77 0.48 1.36
N SER A 125 2.05 1.33 0.63
CA SER A 125 1.38 0.99 -0.63
C SER A 125 0.49 -0.25 -0.52
N ALA A 126 0.67 -1.24 -1.40
CA ALA A 126 -0.06 -2.51 -1.36
C ALA A 126 0.08 -3.25 -0.01
N GLY A 127 1.21 -3.13 0.68
CA GLY A 127 1.37 -3.69 2.03
C GLY A 127 0.43 -3.03 3.03
N SER A 128 0.19 -1.74 2.88
CA SER A 128 -0.81 -1.06 3.70
C SER A 128 -2.22 -1.44 3.31
N SER A 129 -2.49 -1.67 2.02
CA SER A 129 -3.78 -2.20 1.56
C SER A 129 -4.06 -3.56 2.19
N GLN A 130 -3.07 -4.44 2.20
CA GLN A 130 -3.16 -5.73 2.88
C GLN A 130 -3.32 -5.58 4.39
N THR A 131 -2.70 -4.58 5.01
CA THR A 131 -2.91 -4.32 6.45
C THR A 131 -4.35 -3.89 6.72
N LEU A 132 -4.97 -3.12 5.82
CA LEU A 132 -6.40 -2.80 5.89
C LEU A 132 -7.26 -4.05 5.72
N ASP A 133 -6.92 -4.94 4.78
CA ASP A 133 -7.57 -6.24 4.66
C ASP A 133 -7.46 -7.03 5.98
N GLN A 134 -6.33 -6.97 6.69
CA GLN A 134 -6.21 -7.60 8.01
C GLN A 134 -7.06 -6.94 9.11
N ILE A 135 -7.29 -5.63 9.03
CA ILE A 135 -8.19 -4.90 9.96
C ILE A 135 -9.63 -5.36 9.76
N THR A 136 -10.05 -5.57 8.51
CA THR A 136 -11.43 -5.91 8.14
C THR A 136 -11.70 -7.40 7.93
N ARG A 137 -10.65 -8.25 8.00
CA ARG A 137 -10.73 -9.65 7.62
C ARG A 137 -11.88 -10.41 8.24
N TYR A 138 -12.47 -11.30 7.43
CA TYR A 138 -13.66 -12.07 7.79
C TYR A 138 -14.82 -11.18 8.29
N GLY A 139 -14.97 -9.98 7.73
CA GLY A 139 -15.99 -9.01 8.13
C GLY A 139 -15.83 -8.49 9.57
N ARG A 140 -14.58 -8.34 10.04
CA ARG A 140 -14.21 -8.02 11.43
C ARG A 140 -14.62 -9.09 12.46
N ASN A 141 -14.89 -10.33 12.03
CA ASN A 141 -15.21 -11.44 12.94
C ASN A 141 -13.98 -12.18 13.48
N ALA A 142 -12.77 -11.75 13.13
CA ALA A 142 -11.53 -12.28 13.68
C ALA A 142 -10.85 -11.29 14.64
N GLU A 143 -10.17 -11.82 15.66
CA GLU A 143 -9.37 -11.03 16.61
C GLU A 143 -8.26 -10.25 15.90
N GLN A 144 -7.96 -9.01 16.25
CA GLN A 144 -6.84 -8.31 15.63
C GLN A 144 -5.49 -9.00 15.94
N LEU A 145 -4.58 -9.04 14.95
CA LEU A 145 -3.27 -9.68 15.11
C LEU A 145 -2.16 -8.68 15.49
N PHE A 146 -2.47 -7.40 15.44
CA PHE A 146 -1.62 -6.29 15.85
C PHE A 146 -2.44 -5.30 16.68
N ALA A 147 -1.76 -4.56 17.54
CA ALA A 147 -2.40 -3.59 18.42
C ALA A 147 -2.74 -2.29 17.68
N ARG A 148 -1.86 -1.88 16.76
CA ARG A 148 -1.87 -0.57 16.09
C ARG A 148 -1.31 -0.69 14.67
N ALA A 149 -1.66 0.27 13.81
CA ALA A 149 -1.15 0.34 12.44
C ALA A 149 -0.65 1.76 12.11
N TYR A 150 0.47 1.84 11.41
CA TYR A 150 1.00 3.05 10.79
C TYR A 150 1.08 2.78 9.29
N LEU A 151 0.13 3.34 8.55
CA LEU A 151 -0.06 3.04 7.13
C LEU A 151 0.42 4.22 6.30
N THR A 152 1.28 3.97 5.33
CA THR A 152 1.66 4.96 4.30
C THR A 152 1.15 4.49 2.95
N SER A 153 0.54 5.41 2.21
CA SER A 153 0.06 5.21 0.85
C SER A 153 -0.84 3.99 0.47
N PRO A 154 -1.78 3.39 1.25
CA PRO A 154 -2.57 2.27 0.73
C PRO A 154 -3.24 2.51 -0.62
N GLY A 155 -2.94 1.63 -1.56
CA GLY A 155 -3.53 1.62 -2.89
C GLY A 155 -4.86 0.89 -2.88
N THR A 156 -5.92 1.58 -3.26
CA THR A 156 -7.24 1.00 -3.48
C THR A 156 -7.71 1.33 -4.87
N VAL A 157 -7.12 0.61 -5.79
CA VAL A 157 -7.43 0.74 -7.21
C VAL A 157 -8.82 0.14 -7.45
N PRO A 158 -9.61 0.76 -8.33
CA PRO A 158 -10.86 0.21 -8.82
C PRO A 158 -10.81 -1.29 -9.13
N GLY A 159 -11.44 -2.08 -8.25
CA GLY A 159 -11.42 -3.53 -8.37
C GLY A 159 -12.25 -3.97 -9.58
N ALA A 160 -11.58 -4.54 -10.57
CA ALA A 160 -12.25 -5.31 -11.60
C ALA A 160 -13.10 -6.43 -10.95
N GLY A 161 -14.36 -6.61 -11.34
CA GLY A 161 -15.23 -7.62 -10.73
C GLY A 161 -14.75 -9.05 -10.98
N HIS A 162 -15.44 -10.04 -10.39
CA HIS A 162 -15.17 -11.46 -10.63
C HIS A 162 -15.12 -11.83 -12.12
N ARG A 163 -15.89 -11.13 -12.97
CA ARG A 163 -15.89 -11.31 -14.43
C ARG A 163 -14.54 -10.97 -15.05
N GLN A 164 -13.94 -9.86 -14.67
CA GLN A 164 -12.64 -9.44 -15.17
C GLN A 164 -11.53 -10.35 -14.64
N ALA A 165 -11.62 -10.78 -13.38
CA ALA A 165 -10.71 -11.78 -12.82
C ALA A 165 -10.75 -13.10 -13.61
N GLU A 166 -11.95 -13.60 -13.93
CA GLU A 166 -12.14 -14.78 -14.76
C GLU A 166 -11.54 -14.61 -16.16
N ALA A 167 -11.83 -13.47 -16.80
CA ALA A 167 -11.32 -13.20 -18.13
C ALA A 167 -9.79 -13.12 -18.15
N PHE A 168 -9.19 -12.53 -17.12
CA PHE A 168 -7.74 -12.54 -16.93
C PHE A 168 -7.19 -13.97 -16.78
N TRP A 169 -7.77 -14.77 -15.87
CA TRP A 169 -7.36 -16.17 -15.65
C TRP A 169 -7.46 -17.01 -16.93
N GLN A 170 -8.57 -16.90 -17.66
CA GLN A 170 -8.79 -17.61 -18.92
C GLN A 170 -7.83 -17.17 -20.03
N ASN A 171 -7.57 -15.88 -20.16
CA ASN A 171 -6.63 -15.35 -21.15
C ASN A 171 -5.21 -15.84 -20.88
N VAL A 172 -4.72 -15.73 -19.63
CA VAL A 172 -3.39 -16.22 -19.26
C VAL A 172 -3.30 -17.73 -19.48
N SER A 173 -4.30 -18.49 -19.03
CA SER A 173 -4.32 -19.94 -19.19
C SER A 173 -4.29 -20.37 -20.67
N THR A 174 -4.98 -19.65 -21.54
CA THR A 174 -4.97 -19.90 -22.98
C THR A 174 -3.59 -19.62 -23.59
N THR A 175 -2.95 -18.52 -23.20
CA THR A 175 -1.60 -18.15 -23.67
C THR A 175 -0.55 -19.22 -23.38
N VAL A 176 -0.67 -19.92 -22.24
CA VAL A 176 0.28 -20.98 -21.84
C VAL A 176 -0.15 -22.39 -22.25
N GLY A 177 -1.21 -22.53 -23.05
CA GLY A 177 -1.70 -23.84 -23.52
C GLY A 177 -2.58 -24.62 -22.52
N CYS A 178 -3.03 -23.97 -21.45
CA CYS A 178 -3.92 -24.51 -20.42
C CYS A 178 -5.37 -24.02 -20.58
N SER A 179 -5.89 -24.01 -21.81
CA SER A 179 -7.24 -23.53 -22.11
C SER A 179 -8.31 -24.14 -21.21
N GLY A 180 -9.22 -23.30 -20.72
CA GLY A 180 -10.23 -23.67 -19.73
C GLY A 180 -9.78 -23.44 -18.29
N GLY A 181 -8.54 -23.00 -18.05
CA GLY A 181 -8.10 -22.54 -16.73
C GLY A 181 -7.83 -23.66 -15.72
N SER A 182 -7.51 -24.87 -16.18
CA SER A 182 -7.20 -26.01 -15.30
C SER A 182 -6.03 -25.70 -14.38
N LEU A 183 -6.24 -25.88 -13.08
CA LEU A 183 -5.25 -25.52 -12.07
C LEU A 183 -4.03 -26.45 -12.11
N ASP A 184 -4.23 -27.75 -12.37
CA ASP A 184 -3.14 -28.72 -12.51
C ASP A 184 -2.26 -28.42 -13.72
N CYS A 185 -2.85 -28.03 -14.85
CA CYS A 185 -2.10 -27.59 -16.02
C CYS A 185 -1.29 -26.33 -15.70
N MET A 186 -1.93 -25.32 -15.10
CA MET A 186 -1.29 -24.05 -14.76
C MET A 186 -0.11 -24.23 -13.78
N ARG A 187 -0.22 -25.17 -12.82
CA ARG A 187 0.86 -25.52 -11.88
C ARG A 187 2.03 -26.26 -12.53
N ALA A 188 1.82 -26.92 -13.67
CA ALA A 188 2.88 -27.60 -14.41
C ALA A 188 3.68 -26.64 -15.33
N VAL A 189 3.16 -25.44 -15.58
CA VAL A 189 3.85 -24.40 -16.35
C VAL A 189 4.96 -23.77 -15.51
N SER A 190 6.12 -23.53 -16.12
CA SER A 190 7.23 -22.86 -15.42
C SER A 190 6.83 -21.43 -15.02
N TYR A 191 7.29 -20.97 -13.85
CA TYR A 191 6.97 -19.64 -13.35
C TYR A 191 7.36 -18.54 -14.35
N THR A 192 8.54 -18.62 -14.97
CA THR A 192 8.99 -17.63 -15.96
C THR A 192 8.03 -17.53 -17.14
N THR A 193 7.58 -18.67 -17.68
CA THR A 193 6.60 -18.69 -18.78
C THR A 193 5.26 -18.09 -18.35
N LEU A 194 4.80 -18.43 -17.14
CA LEU A 194 3.54 -17.92 -16.61
C LEU A 194 3.61 -16.40 -16.39
N ASN A 195 4.72 -15.89 -15.85
CA ASN A 195 4.93 -14.47 -15.61
C ASN A 195 5.01 -13.67 -16.92
N THR A 196 5.67 -14.20 -17.95
CA THR A 196 5.66 -13.58 -19.28
C THR A 196 4.25 -13.50 -19.85
N ALA A 197 3.47 -14.58 -19.77
CA ALA A 197 2.09 -14.59 -20.27
C ALA A 197 1.19 -13.60 -19.51
N VAL A 198 1.39 -13.46 -18.20
CA VAL A 198 0.72 -12.44 -17.37
C VAL A 198 1.01 -11.03 -17.88
N ASN A 199 2.30 -10.70 -18.05
CA ASN A 199 2.71 -9.37 -18.50
C ASN A 199 2.13 -9.03 -19.89
N ASP A 200 2.15 -10.00 -20.81
CA ASP A 200 1.56 -9.85 -22.14
C ASP A 200 0.05 -9.56 -22.04
N VAL A 201 -0.69 -10.32 -21.23
CA VAL A 201 -2.13 -10.15 -21.05
C VAL A 201 -2.48 -8.80 -20.39
N ILE A 202 -1.74 -8.37 -19.37
CA ILE A 202 -1.92 -7.06 -18.73
C ILE A 202 -1.70 -5.94 -19.75
N SER A 203 -0.62 -6.03 -20.53
CA SER A 203 -0.27 -5.01 -21.53
C SER A 203 -1.32 -4.83 -22.62
N LEU A 204 -2.07 -5.90 -22.93
CA LEU A 204 -3.08 -5.92 -23.98
C LEU A 204 -4.48 -5.51 -23.50
N TYR A 205 -4.81 -5.76 -22.23
CA TYR A 205 -6.20 -5.74 -21.76
C TYR A 205 -6.46 -4.90 -20.50
N SER A 206 -5.49 -4.11 -20.03
CA SER A 206 -5.63 -3.23 -18.85
C SER A 206 -6.20 -3.96 -17.61
N TYR A 207 -5.92 -5.26 -17.49
CA TYR A 207 -6.27 -6.02 -16.30
C TYR A 207 -5.34 -5.62 -15.15
N THR A 208 -5.91 -5.52 -13.96
CA THR A 208 -5.13 -5.28 -12.75
C THR A 208 -5.16 -6.51 -11.84
N LEU A 209 -3.98 -6.94 -11.39
CA LEU A 209 -3.83 -7.95 -10.35
C LEU A 209 -3.98 -7.31 -8.98
N GLN A 210 -5.10 -7.56 -8.31
CA GLN A 210 -5.43 -7.01 -6.99
C GLN A 210 -6.15 -8.04 -6.11
N PRO A 211 -6.00 -7.94 -4.78
CA PRO A 211 -6.89 -8.65 -3.87
C PRO A 211 -8.36 -8.39 -4.24
N ARG A 212 -9.20 -9.42 -4.16
CA ARG A 212 -10.62 -9.34 -4.53
C ARG A 212 -11.50 -9.87 -3.42
N VAL A 213 -12.74 -9.42 -3.38
CA VAL A 213 -13.76 -10.02 -2.51
C VAL A 213 -13.84 -11.52 -2.83
N ASP A 214 -13.63 -12.36 -1.82
CA ASP A 214 -13.76 -13.82 -1.93
C ASP A 214 -14.88 -14.37 -1.04
N GLY A 215 -15.56 -13.49 -0.28
CA GLY A 215 -16.60 -13.87 0.67
C GLY A 215 -16.05 -14.58 1.90
N ASP A 216 -14.73 -14.61 2.08
CA ASP A 216 -14.02 -15.25 3.18
C ASP A 216 -13.08 -14.24 3.87
N ILE A 217 -11.79 -14.22 3.52
CA ILE A 217 -10.82 -13.32 4.15
C ILE A 217 -11.11 -11.86 3.77
N ILE A 218 -11.54 -11.60 2.53
CA ILE A 218 -12.07 -10.31 2.08
C ILE A 218 -13.57 -10.50 1.83
N SER A 219 -14.36 -10.17 2.84
CA SER A 219 -15.79 -10.43 2.87
C SER A 219 -16.62 -9.47 2.00
N ASP A 220 -16.13 -8.23 1.80
CA ASP A 220 -16.82 -7.18 1.05
C ASP A 220 -15.80 -6.17 0.51
N THR A 221 -16.21 -5.26 -0.38
CA THR A 221 -15.34 -4.22 -0.93
C THR A 221 -14.96 -3.20 0.15
N PHE A 222 -13.66 -3.03 0.36
CA PHE A 222 -13.11 -2.00 1.24
C PHE A 222 -12.12 -1.12 0.48
N ILE A 223 -12.07 0.16 0.84
CA ILE A 223 -11.32 1.18 0.09
C ILE A 223 -10.71 2.19 1.09
N THR A 224 -9.41 2.54 0.99
CA THR A 224 -8.69 3.60 1.75
C THR A 224 -7.32 3.99 1.09
N HIS A 225 -6.91 5.27 0.91
CA HIS A 225 -5.72 5.96 1.52
C HIS A 225 -5.46 7.50 1.24
N GLU A 226 -4.19 8.04 1.17
CA GLU A 226 -3.66 9.44 1.39
C GLU A 226 -3.57 10.35 0.15
N LEU A 227 -3.52 11.67 0.39
CA LEU A 227 -3.39 12.78 -0.57
C LEU A 227 -1.98 13.01 -1.14
N HIS A 228 -1.93 13.28 -2.46
CA HIS A 228 -0.89 13.92 -3.28
C HIS A 228 0.15 13.08 -4.06
N GLU A 229 0.03 11.77 -4.11
CA GLU A 229 1.06 10.85 -4.67
C GLU A 229 1.22 10.82 -6.20
N LYS A 230 0.44 11.61 -6.95
CA LYS A 230 0.54 11.75 -8.42
C LYS A 230 0.65 13.20 -8.89
N ASN A 231 0.81 14.16 -7.97
CA ASN A 231 0.74 15.60 -8.29
C ASN A 231 1.80 16.10 -9.26
N SER A 232 2.84 15.30 -9.51
CA SER A 232 3.94 15.61 -10.44
C SER A 232 4.09 14.57 -11.56
N ASP A 233 3.32 13.47 -11.52
CA ASP A 233 3.35 12.43 -12.54
C ASP A 233 2.32 12.75 -13.61
N VAL A 234 2.75 13.45 -14.67
CA VAL A 234 1.87 13.73 -15.82
C VAL A 234 1.49 12.40 -16.48
N THR A 235 0.21 12.01 -16.40
CA THR A 235 -0.27 10.83 -17.12
C THR A 235 -0.15 11.07 -18.63
N SER A 236 0.80 10.36 -19.26
CA SER A 236 1.08 10.49 -20.69
C SER A 236 -0.13 10.09 -21.55
N GLY A 237 -0.27 10.75 -22.71
CA GLY A 237 -1.37 10.47 -23.65
C GLY A 237 -2.69 11.18 -23.34
N ILE A 238 -2.74 12.06 -22.33
CA ILE A 238 -3.92 12.88 -21.99
C ILE A 238 -3.63 14.34 -22.35
N ASN A 239 -4.23 14.82 -23.45
CA ASN A 239 -3.94 16.14 -24.02
C ASN A 239 -5.17 17.06 -24.06
N SER A 240 -6.33 16.58 -23.66
CA SER A 240 -7.60 17.31 -23.69
C SER A 240 -8.56 16.87 -22.59
N THR A 241 -9.61 17.66 -22.36
CA THR A 241 -10.71 17.31 -21.47
C THR A 241 -11.45 16.04 -21.89
N ALA A 242 -11.56 15.81 -23.21
CA ALA A 242 -12.13 14.57 -23.73
C ALA A 242 -11.26 13.37 -23.33
N ASP A 243 -9.93 13.49 -23.41
CA ASP A 243 -9.03 12.41 -22.99
C ASP A 243 -9.14 12.12 -21.49
N VAL A 244 -9.35 13.15 -20.65
CA VAL A 244 -9.60 12.98 -19.21
C VAL A 244 -10.90 12.19 -18.99
N ALA A 245 -11.98 12.55 -19.71
CA ALA A 245 -13.26 11.84 -19.63
C ALA A 245 -13.15 10.39 -20.11
N ASP A 246 -12.46 10.14 -21.22
CA ASP A 246 -12.23 8.80 -21.76
C ASP A 246 -11.44 7.93 -20.78
N LYS A 247 -10.44 8.52 -20.09
CA LYS A 247 -9.69 7.81 -19.05
C LYS A 247 -10.53 7.52 -17.82
N ILE A 248 -11.38 8.45 -17.38
CA ILE A 248 -12.36 8.18 -16.31
C ILE A 248 -13.24 6.99 -16.71
N LEU A 249 -13.78 6.96 -17.93
CA LEU A 249 -14.62 5.86 -18.42
C LEU A 249 -13.85 4.54 -18.59
N MET A 250 -12.54 4.59 -18.84
CA MET A 250 -11.68 3.40 -18.88
C MET A 250 -11.60 2.72 -17.51
N TYR A 251 -11.42 3.50 -16.42
CA TYR A 251 -11.46 2.97 -15.06
C TYR A 251 -12.89 2.64 -14.60
N PHE A 252 -13.87 3.41 -15.09
CA PHE A 252 -15.26 3.40 -14.66
C PHE A 252 -16.22 3.13 -15.82
N PRO A 253 -16.18 1.96 -16.48
CA PRO A 253 -16.97 1.72 -17.70
C PRO A 253 -18.50 1.71 -17.45
N GLY A 254 -18.94 1.62 -16.18
CA GLY A 254 -20.35 1.59 -15.79
C GLY A 254 -20.97 2.95 -15.47
N ILE A 255 -20.18 4.03 -15.35
CA ILE A 255 -20.73 5.33 -14.94
C ILE A 255 -21.35 6.10 -16.11
N THR A 256 -22.32 6.96 -15.81
CA THR A 256 -22.99 7.79 -16.82
C THR A 256 -22.23 9.08 -17.10
N ASP A 257 -22.51 9.72 -18.24
CA ASP A 257 -21.99 11.06 -18.57
C ASP A 257 -22.30 12.09 -17.49
N THR A 258 -23.42 11.96 -16.77
CA THR A 258 -23.75 12.83 -15.64
C THR A 258 -22.71 12.73 -14.53
N ILE A 259 -22.29 11.51 -14.18
CA ILE A 259 -21.26 11.29 -13.17
C ILE A 259 -19.90 11.74 -13.67
N VAL A 260 -19.57 11.50 -14.94
CA VAL A 260 -18.33 12.02 -15.55
C VAL A 260 -18.28 13.55 -15.43
N ASN A 261 -19.38 14.25 -15.76
CA ASN A 261 -19.44 15.71 -15.63
C ASN A 261 -19.36 16.19 -14.18
N GLU A 262 -19.94 15.46 -13.23
CA GLU A 262 -19.80 15.75 -11.79
C GLU A 262 -18.34 15.62 -11.34
N ILE A 263 -17.63 14.57 -11.78
CA ILE A 263 -16.19 14.42 -11.56
C ILE A 263 -15.46 15.61 -12.18
N LEU A 264 -15.65 15.92 -13.46
CA LEU A 264 -14.96 17.03 -14.12
C LEU A 264 -15.21 18.39 -13.41
N ALA A 265 -16.39 18.60 -12.83
CA ALA A 265 -16.71 19.80 -12.05
C ALA A 265 -15.99 19.87 -10.69
N LEU A 266 -15.68 18.72 -10.06
CA LEU A 266 -14.87 18.65 -8.84
C LEU A 266 -13.38 18.94 -9.08
N TYR A 267 -12.93 18.83 -10.32
CA TYR A 267 -11.56 19.10 -10.74
C TYR A 267 -11.55 20.13 -11.88
N PRO A 268 -11.78 21.43 -11.61
CA PRO A 268 -11.83 22.47 -12.63
C PRO A 268 -10.53 22.56 -13.44
N GLU A 269 -10.62 22.72 -14.76
CA GLU A 269 -9.43 22.81 -15.64
C GLU A 269 -8.48 23.95 -15.28
N THR A 270 -9.02 25.04 -14.76
CA THR A 270 -8.26 26.23 -14.35
C THR A 270 -7.28 25.96 -13.22
N ASP A 271 -7.46 24.85 -12.49
CA ASP A 271 -6.64 24.51 -11.33
C ASP A 271 -5.38 23.73 -11.74
N TYR A 272 -5.25 23.32 -13.01
CA TYR A 272 -4.18 22.45 -13.50
C TYR A 272 -3.47 23.06 -14.71
N THR A 273 -2.15 22.89 -14.76
CA THR A 273 -1.32 23.36 -15.87
C THR A 273 -1.38 22.44 -17.10
N SER A 274 -1.90 21.21 -16.95
CA SER A 274 -2.16 20.28 -18.05
C SER A 274 -3.34 19.34 -17.76
N PRO A 275 -4.02 18.82 -18.82
CA PRO A 275 -5.03 17.77 -18.67
C PRO A 275 -4.49 16.49 -18.03
N GLY A 276 -3.23 16.14 -18.30
CA GLY A 276 -2.56 15.00 -17.64
C GLY A 276 -2.51 15.16 -16.13
N LEU A 277 -2.05 16.31 -15.61
CA LEU A 277 -2.02 16.57 -14.16
C LEU A 277 -3.41 16.63 -13.53
N ARG A 278 -4.40 17.14 -14.28
CA ARG A 278 -5.80 17.09 -13.86
C ARG A 278 -6.27 15.65 -13.66
N PHE A 279 -5.95 14.77 -14.61
CA PHE A 279 -6.29 13.36 -14.47
C PHE A 279 -5.48 12.70 -13.35
N SER A 280 -4.19 13.00 -13.18
CA SER A 280 -3.37 12.48 -12.09
C SER A 280 -3.98 12.76 -10.72
N GLU A 281 -4.51 13.96 -10.49
CA GLU A 281 -5.19 14.33 -9.24
C GLU A 281 -6.56 13.63 -9.08
N ILE A 282 -7.29 13.40 -10.18
CA ILE A 282 -8.52 12.57 -10.18
C ILE A 282 -8.18 11.13 -9.80
N GLU A 283 -7.19 10.55 -10.47
CA GLU A 283 -6.73 9.18 -10.29
C GLU A 283 -6.26 8.93 -8.87
N GLN A 284 -5.37 9.80 -8.40
CA GLN A 284 -4.93 9.80 -7.02
C GLN A 284 -6.12 9.86 -6.05
N SER A 285 -7.12 10.71 -6.31
CA SER A 285 -8.28 10.84 -5.43
C SER A 285 -9.08 9.54 -5.28
N PHE A 286 -9.30 8.79 -6.36
CA PHE A 286 -10.08 7.55 -6.29
C PHE A 286 -9.23 6.31 -5.97
N GLU A 287 -7.93 6.30 -6.28
CA GLU A 287 -7.06 5.16 -5.97
C GLU A 287 -6.52 5.24 -4.54
N LEU A 288 -6.30 6.44 -4.04
CA LEU A 288 -5.56 6.69 -2.82
C LEU A 288 -6.43 7.59 -1.94
N THR A 289 -6.42 8.90 -2.19
CA THR A 289 -6.62 9.95 -1.18
C THR A 289 -7.98 10.02 -0.50
N SER A 290 -9.03 9.74 -1.26
CA SER A 290 -10.37 10.05 -0.78
C SER A 290 -10.78 9.10 0.32
N HIS A 291 -10.36 7.85 0.19
CA HIS A 291 -10.90 6.75 0.96
C HIS A 291 -10.35 6.69 2.39
N ASN A 292 -9.31 7.48 2.71
CA ASN A 292 -8.89 7.73 4.10
C ASN A 292 -10.01 8.27 4.98
N LEU A 293 -10.98 8.99 4.39
CA LEU A 293 -12.13 9.49 5.14
C LEU A 293 -12.99 8.34 5.67
N ALA A 294 -13.22 7.28 4.87
CA ALA A 294 -13.94 6.10 5.32
C ALA A 294 -13.20 5.37 6.45
N LEU A 295 -11.89 5.16 6.30
CA LEU A 295 -11.07 4.52 7.33
C LEU A 295 -11.11 5.29 8.66
N THR A 296 -10.88 6.60 8.59
CA THR A 296 -10.89 7.48 9.75
C THR A 296 -12.24 7.45 10.47
N ASN A 297 -13.35 7.50 9.71
CA ASN A 297 -14.69 7.36 10.28
C ASN A 297 -14.92 5.98 10.89
N GLY A 298 -14.46 4.91 10.22
CA GLY A 298 -14.56 3.52 10.68
C GLY A 298 -13.76 3.24 11.95
N LEU A 299 -12.69 4.00 12.19
CA LEU A 299 -11.89 4.00 13.41
C LEU A 299 -12.36 5.07 14.43
N HIS A 300 -13.60 5.55 14.30
CA HIS A 300 -14.23 6.50 15.22
C HIS A 300 -13.43 7.79 15.43
N ASN A 301 -12.77 8.30 14.38
CA ASN A 301 -11.94 9.49 14.44
C ASN A 301 -10.83 9.35 15.51
N GLN A 302 -10.23 8.16 15.61
CA GLN A 302 -9.05 7.91 16.44
C GLN A 302 -7.83 7.68 15.56
N THR A 303 -7.60 8.61 14.62
CA THR A 303 -6.49 8.55 13.66
C THR A 303 -5.67 9.83 13.68
N TRP A 304 -4.40 9.71 13.33
CA TRP A 304 -3.53 10.85 13.03
C TRP A 304 -3.30 10.83 11.52
N ASN A 305 -3.77 11.87 10.83
CA ASN A 305 -3.67 11.94 9.38
C ASN A 305 -2.54 12.88 8.96
N ALA A 306 -1.79 12.48 7.94
CA ALA A 306 -0.74 13.28 7.37
C ALA A 306 -1.01 13.55 5.88
N MET A 307 -0.17 14.42 5.33
CA MET A 307 -0.04 14.66 3.91
C MET A 307 1.43 14.88 3.63
N VAL A 308 2.00 14.14 2.68
CA VAL A 308 3.41 14.31 2.31
C VAL A 308 3.53 15.19 1.08
N ALA A 309 4.16 16.35 1.26
CA ALA A 309 4.47 17.33 0.22
C ALA A 309 6.00 17.56 0.19
N LEU A 310 6.75 16.47 0.09
CA LEU A 310 8.21 16.43 0.04
C LEU A 310 8.71 16.01 -1.34
N GLY A 311 9.83 16.59 -1.79
CA GLY A 311 10.40 16.30 -3.10
C GLY A 311 9.41 16.56 -4.23
N GLU A 312 9.25 15.57 -5.12
CA GLU A 312 8.25 15.60 -6.20
C GLU A 312 6.85 15.21 -5.72
N ALA A 313 6.71 14.79 -4.47
CA ALA A 313 5.47 14.28 -3.87
C ALA A 313 4.85 13.11 -4.67
N THR A 314 5.68 12.27 -5.28
CA THR A 314 5.25 11.04 -5.95
C THR A 314 5.06 9.89 -4.95
N HIS A 315 4.28 8.87 -5.34
CA HIS A 315 4.03 7.67 -4.54
C HIS A 315 5.34 7.03 -4.06
N GLY A 316 5.49 6.87 -2.74
CA GLY A 316 6.66 6.26 -2.12
C GLY A 316 7.87 7.17 -1.93
N ASN A 317 7.82 8.45 -2.35
CA ASN A 317 8.90 9.40 -2.12
C ASN A 317 9.13 9.68 -0.61
N ASP A 318 8.13 9.41 0.23
CA ASP A 318 8.21 9.51 1.69
C ASP A 318 9.04 8.39 2.34
N GLN A 319 9.21 7.26 1.65
CA GLN A 319 9.99 6.11 2.12
C GLN A 319 11.46 6.49 2.33
N ASP A 320 12.03 7.33 1.48
CA ASP A 320 13.40 7.84 1.64
C ASP A 320 13.60 8.62 2.95
N TYR A 321 12.52 9.22 3.49
CA TYR A 321 12.56 9.95 4.76
C TYR A 321 12.34 9.04 5.97
N TYR A 322 11.41 8.07 5.88
CA TYR A 322 11.19 7.10 6.95
C TYR A 322 12.38 6.16 7.13
N TRP A 323 13.05 5.78 6.05
CA TRP A 323 14.19 4.85 6.04
C TRP A 323 15.54 5.54 5.92
N TYR A 324 15.58 6.88 6.07
CA TYR A 324 16.83 7.63 6.06
C TYR A 324 17.83 7.06 7.07
N SER A 325 19.01 6.70 6.55
CA SER A 325 20.08 6.05 7.28
C SER A 325 21.44 6.61 6.87
N THR A 326 22.37 6.71 7.82
CA THR A 326 23.78 6.98 7.52
C THR A 326 24.60 5.71 7.33
N TYR A 327 23.99 4.54 7.55
CA TYR A 327 24.61 3.24 7.33
C TYR A 327 24.44 2.83 5.87
N ALA A 328 25.44 2.17 5.30
CA ALA A 328 25.40 1.67 3.93
C ALA A 328 25.42 0.14 3.95
N LEU A 329 24.52 -0.49 3.20
CA LEU A 329 24.58 -1.92 2.92
C LEU A 329 25.77 -2.23 2.00
N SER A 330 26.43 -3.37 2.22
CA SER A 330 27.43 -3.90 1.30
C SER A 330 26.77 -4.20 -0.05
N GLY A 331 27.08 -3.42 -1.09
CA GLY A 331 26.44 -3.56 -2.40
C GLY A 331 25.96 -2.24 -3.00
N GLY A 332 25.90 -1.18 -2.19
CA GLY A 332 25.70 0.20 -2.66
C GLY A 332 24.32 0.46 -3.24
N ILE A 333 23.47 1.14 -2.48
CA ILE A 333 22.33 1.86 -3.05
C ILE A 333 22.31 3.27 -2.45
N GLN A 334 22.21 4.26 -3.35
CA GLN A 334 21.92 5.65 -3.02
C GLN A 334 20.53 5.74 -2.39
N THR A 335 20.43 6.10 -1.11
CA THR A 335 19.25 6.84 -0.67
C THR A 335 19.23 8.15 -1.46
N ASN A 336 18.09 8.53 -2.03
CA ASN A 336 18.00 9.87 -2.62
C ASN A 336 18.36 10.90 -1.54
N PRO A 337 19.05 12.00 -1.91
CA PRO A 337 19.40 13.03 -0.94
C PRO A 337 18.13 13.67 -0.38
N VAL A 338 17.80 13.35 0.87
CA VAL A 338 16.68 13.93 1.62
C VAL A 338 17.15 14.98 2.63
N SER A 339 16.23 15.85 3.05
CA SER A 339 16.48 16.74 4.19
C SER A 339 16.60 15.91 5.47
N VAL A 340 17.83 15.77 5.99
CA VAL A 340 18.13 15.03 7.23
C VAL A 340 17.24 15.47 8.39
N THR A 341 17.05 16.78 8.55
CA THR A 341 16.17 17.33 9.59
C THR A 341 14.74 16.82 9.46
N THR A 342 14.19 16.85 8.25
CA THR A 342 12.82 16.39 7.96
C THR A 342 12.69 14.89 8.21
N ALA A 343 13.64 14.10 7.71
CA ALA A 343 13.67 12.66 7.88
C ALA A 343 13.72 12.26 9.36
N ARG A 344 14.60 12.90 10.14
CA ARG A 344 14.68 12.64 11.59
C ARG A 344 13.40 13.03 12.33
N ILE A 345 12.68 14.08 11.90
CA ILE A 345 11.38 14.42 12.50
C ILE A 345 10.32 13.35 12.16
N MET A 346 10.24 12.90 10.90
CA MET A 346 9.31 11.84 10.48
C MET A 346 9.57 10.53 11.23
N GLN A 347 10.84 10.12 11.34
CA GLN A 347 11.24 8.94 12.12
C GLN A 347 10.90 9.06 13.60
N LYS A 348 11.00 10.26 14.20
CA LYS A 348 10.56 10.51 15.59
C LYS A 348 9.04 10.43 15.76
N TYR A 349 8.24 10.81 14.77
CA TYR A 349 6.79 10.58 14.82
C TYR A 349 6.48 9.09 14.74
N LEU A 350 7.08 8.38 13.78
CA LEU A 350 6.92 6.93 13.62
C LEU A 350 7.29 6.18 14.90
N LEU A 351 8.49 6.40 15.45
CA LEU A 351 8.93 5.71 16.67
C LEU A 351 8.13 6.12 17.91
N SER A 352 7.74 7.39 18.04
CA SER A 352 6.86 7.80 19.14
C SER A 352 5.54 7.05 19.07
N PHE A 353 4.92 7.00 17.87
CA PHE A 353 3.69 6.24 17.68
C PHE A 353 3.92 4.77 17.99
N ALA A 354 4.91 4.13 17.39
CA ALA A 354 5.18 2.71 17.59
C ALA A 354 5.40 2.37 19.07
N LEU A 355 6.29 3.08 19.75
CA LEU A 355 6.67 2.78 21.13
C LEU A 355 5.57 3.10 22.15
N THR A 356 4.69 4.07 21.88
CA THR A 356 3.80 4.62 22.94
C THR A 356 2.31 4.65 22.60
N GLY A 357 1.93 4.41 21.35
CA GLY A 357 0.55 4.57 20.88
C GLY A 357 0.18 5.98 20.50
N ASN A 358 1.10 6.94 20.65
CA ASN A 358 0.85 8.34 20.36
C ASN A 358 2.07 8.97 19.66
N PRO A 359 1.89 9.61 18.50
CA PRO A 359 2.98 10.20 17.75
C PRO A 359 3.62 11.40 18.47
N ASN A 360 3.06 11.90 19.58
CA ASN A 360 3.52 13.10 20.29
C ASN A 360 4.29 12.82 21.60
N THR A 361 4.23 11.61 22.14
CA THR A 361 4.74 11.30 23.50
C THR A 361 6.27 11.40 23.60
N LEU A 362 7.01 10.85 22.64
CA LEU A 362 8.48 10.91 22.63
C LEU A 362 8.96 12.10 21.80
N TRP A 363 10.03 12.77 22.25
CA TRP A 363 10.62 13.96 21.62
C TRP A 363 9.67 15.15 21.41
N PRO A 364 8.83 15.56 22.39
CA PRO A 364 7.83 16.62 22.19
C PRO A 364 8.43 18.01 21.90
N ASN A 365 9.71 18.24 22.21
CA ASN A 365 10.39 19.51 21.93
C ASN A 365 11.04 19.56 20.53
N ASP A 366 11.15 18.42 19.85
CA ASP A 366 11.86 18.31 18.57
C ASP A 366 10.92 18.39 17.36
N LYS A 367 9.61 18.37 17.61
CA LYS A 367 8.55 18.27 16.61
C LYS A 367 7.30 18.95 17.13
N MET A 368 6.49 19.45 16.21
CA MET A 368 5.20 20.04 16.54
C MET A 368 4.21 18.99 17.04
N GLU A 369 3.10 19.42 17.63
CA GLU A 369 2.03 18.49 17.96
C GLU A 369 1.32 18.03 16.69
N TRP A 370 1.16 16.72 16.52
CA TRP A 370 0.30 16.08 15.52
C TRP A 370 -1.08 15.85 16.15
N PRO A 371 -2.10 16.65 15.80
CA PRO A 371 -3.40 16.54 16.43
C PRO A 371 -4.11 15.25 16.04
N LEU A 372 -4.85 14.67 16.97
CA LEU A 372 -5.78 13.59 16.66
C LEU A 372 -6.89 14.14 15.75
N TYR A 373 -7.22 13.40 14.71
CA TYR A 373 -8.33 13.76 13.82
C TYR A 373 -9.64 13.66 14.59
N ASN A 374 -10.31 14.77 14.85
CA ASN A 374 -11.64 14.76 15.44
C ASN A 374 -12.43 16.01 15.03
N THR A 375 -13.69 16.07 15.44
CA THR A 375 -14.57 17.21 15.15
C THR A 375 -14.07 18.52 15.77
N SER A 376 -13.39 18.44 16.93
CA SER A 376 -12.85 19.61 17.64
C SER A 376 -11.61 20.19 16.95
N THR A 377 -10.84 19.37 16.25
CA THR A 377 -9.68 19.78 15.45
C THR A 377 -10.07 20.11 14.02
N ASN A 378 -11.36 20.08 13.65
CA ASN A 378 -11.83 20.25 12.27
C ASN A 378 -11.09 19.32 11.28
N GLY A 379 -10.76 18.11 11.73
CA GLY A 379 -9.99 17.15 10.95
C GLY A 379 -8.62 17.66 10.51
N VAL A 380 -7.94 18.44 11.37
CA VAL A 380 -6.57 18.90 11.12
C VAL A 380 -5.61 17.71 11.00
N GLY A 381 -4.82 17.71 9.93
CA GLY A 381 -3.67 16.82 9.75
C GLY A 381 -2.36 17.58 9.71
N ILE A 382 -1.26 16.86 9.78
CA ILE A 382 0.08 17.40 9.54
C ILE A 382 0.36 17.38 8.04
N VAL A 383 1.03 18.42 7.55
CA VAL A 383 1.63 18.43 6.23
C VAL A 383 3.13 18.31 6.40
N PHE A 384 3.69 17.18 5.98
CA PHE A 384 5.12 17.00 5.89
C PHE A 384 5.63 17.72 4.64
N ASN A 385 6.22 18.89 4.85
CA ASN A 385 7.10 19.56 3.89
C ASN A 385 8.39 19.96 4.63
N THR A 386 9.26 20.75 4.00
CA THR A 386 10.51 21.19 4.63
C THR A 386 10.34 22.02 5.91
N SER A 387 9.18 22.64 6.13
CA SER A 387 8.88 23.45 7.33
C SER A 387 7.88 22.81 8.28
N MET A 388 7.07 21.86 7.79
CA MET A 388 5.91 21.23 8.41
C MET A 388 4.85 22.23 8.91
N TYR A 389 3.57 21.92 8.67
CA TYR A 389 2.48 22.77 9.17
C TYR A 389 1.18 21.99 9.37
N LEU A 390 0.23 22.57 10.12
CA LEU A 390 -1.09 22.00 10.32
C LEU A 390 -2.06 22.49 9.23
N GLN A 391 -2.83 21.57 8.65
CA GLN A 391 -3.86 21.89 7.66
C GLN A 391 -5.21 21.34 8.10
N ALA A 392 -6.18 22.23 8.27
CA ALA A 392 -7.56 21.88 8.60
C ALA A 392 -8.32 21.35 7.39
N GLY A 393 -9.20 20.38 7.61
CA GLY A 393 -10.13 19.89 6.58
C GLY A 393 -9.47 19.26 5.36
N SER A 394 -8.18 18.88 5.42
CA SER A 394 -7.44 18.30 4.31
C SER A 394 -8.12 17.04 3.76
N LEU A 395 -8.66 16.20 4.67
CA LEU A 395 -9.26 14.92 4.31
C LEU A 395 -10.77 14.98 4.01
N ALA A 396 -11.54 15.80 4.72
CA ALA A 396 -13.02 15.81 4.65
C ALA A 396 -13.59 16.77 3.59
N ASN A 397 -12.90 16.90 2.46
CA ASN A 397 -13.20 17.83 1.38
C ASN A 397 -14.26 17.27 0.40
N ALA A 398 -14.68 18.07 -0.58
CA ALA A 398 -15.72 17.70 -1.55
C ALA A 398 -15.33 16.49 -2.43
N LYS A 399 -14.07 16.44 -2.88
CA LYS A 399 -13.53 15.32 -3.67
C LYS A 399 -13.62 14.02 -2.87
N SER A 400 -13.11 14.02 -1.63
CA SER A 400 -13.17 12.85 -0.77
C SER A 400 -14.60 12.39 -0.52
N ARG A 401 -15.52 13.31 -0.22
CA ARG A 401 -16.93 12.97 -0.01
C ARG A 401 -17.61 12.41 -1.26
N PHE A 402 -17.22 12.86 -2.45
CA PHE A 402 -17.74 12.30 -3.70
C PHE A 402 -17.28 10.85 -3.89
N TRP A 403 -15.98 10.61 -3.83
CA TRP A 403 -15.42 9.26 -4.03
C TRP A 403 -15.81 8.27 -2.93
N ASN A 404 -16.12 8.73 -1.71
CA ASN A 404 -16.68 7.88 -0.65
C ASN A 404 -18.18 7.56 -0.83
N LYS A 405 -18.92 8.33 -1.63
CA LYS A 405 -20.31 8.03 -2.02
C LYS A 405 -20.36 7.16 -3.27
N ALA A 406 -19.38 7.30 -4.14
CA ALA A 406 -19.21 6.50 -5.35
C ALA A 406 -18.76 5.07 -5.00
N LEU A 407 -19.56 4.36 -4.21
CA LEU A 407 -19.49 2.90 -4.13
C LEU A 407 -20.31 2.34 -5.30
N TRP A 408 -19.65 2.35 -6.46
CA TRP A 408 -19.71 1.35 -7.52
C TRP A 408 -20.96 0.47 -7.66
N TYR A 409 -21.70 0.75 -8.74
CA TYR A 409 -22.59 -0.19 -9.44
C TYR A 409 -22.02 -0.46 -10.84
#